data_AF-A0A951L147-F1
#
_entry.id   AF-A0A951L147-F1
#
_cell.length_a   1.000
_cell.length_b   1.000
_cell.length_c   1.000
_cell.angle_alpha   90.00
_cell.angle_beta   90.00
_cell.angle_gamma   90.00
#
_symmetry.space_group_name_H-M   'P 1'
#
loop_
_entity.id
_entity.type
_entity.pdbx_description
1 polymer ?
#
loop_
_entity_poly.entity_id
_entity_poly.type
_entity_poly.pdbx_seq_one_letter_code
_entity_poly.pdbx_strand_id
1 'polypeptide(L)'
;MAVAAAFGAAAPAAQASLSVPTGGPPVTFTSLSAFEAAAGGADNGTLVGEQGGGFRHVNWDAIRLDGSDPGSAVINPGVLVAPAPGRLQPWGLSLGPDVAVSSDGFHSVNSSVRFTPFTPPNSWAPFNSNVAEFDVVAPDAQGSTPVPAQSRGLGVLFLDVRLADSTEIQYFNGDIPLGQVFAPVNPGGPSFAGLLFPNPVVTRVAVTLGTGRIFDFNGSVASPGPSTADPVAGDDVALAEPAPARAPLTATAGVPVTAVLDTFTESTSGSNVSAVIDWGDGVRTPGTIAPAAGGALAVTGNHAYAAAGSHTAKVTVQDFQGPQQISQTDISVGPRPTTMSVTCSPSPVAVTAATTCTVAVSDAAAGERSAPTGLVSFTSPTPGAAFPRAGSCLLGSSATSGESVCAVRFTPGQLPPDQARVLAAYSGDGLHAASNGIATIGVSAQRCRVQTLSRRLRPAGLGVLVTCDARASVQITAKALAARKGTFRAFQLQFGTLRAAVTAGRPTVLVIKPASGVLRALRTALRRHQHVSLKLTLTASSHATQRTTTTRVAAIRLS
;
A
#
# COMPACT_ATOMS: atom_id res chain seq x y z
N MET A 1 -25.49 -6.12 -18.72
CA MET A 1 -24.70 -5.00 -18.17
C MET A 1 -24.33 -5.43 -16.75
N ALA A 2 -23.16 -6.03 -16.59
CA ALA A 2 -22.73 -6.66 -15.34
C ALA A 2 -22.19 -5.57 -14.39
N VAL A 3 -22.72 -5.54 -13.17
CA VAL A 3 -22.20 -4.71 -12.08
C VAL A 3 -21.10 -5.54 -11.41
N ALA A 4 -19.86 -5.09 -11.54
CA ALA A 4 -18.71 -5.66 -10.84
C ALA A 4 -18.79 -5.25 -9.37
N ALA A 5 -19.02 -6.23 -8.49
CA ALA A 5 -18.80 -6.06 -7.06
C ALA A 5 -17.28 -6.02 -6.81
N ALA A 6 -16.80 -4.91 -6.27
CA ALA A 6 -15.43 -4.79 -5.78
C ALA A 6 -15.28 -5.69 -4.54
N PHE A 7 -14.54 -6.78 -4.67
CA PHE A 7 -14.00 -7.49 -3.53
C PHE A 7 -12.95 -6.58 -2.88
N GLY A 8 -13.27 -6.08 -1.68
CA GLY A 8 -12.29 -5.44 -0.81
C GLY A 8 -11.14 -6.41 -0.57
N ALA A 9 -9.91 -5.89 -0.64
CA ALA A 9 -8.71 -6.65 -0.35
C ALA A 9 -8.83 -7.25 1.06
N ALA A 10 -8.89 -8.58 1.14
CA ALA A 10 -8.75 -9.29 2.41
C ALA A 10 -7.36 -8.94 2.98
N ALA A 11 -7.32 -8.50 4.23
CA ALA A 11 -6.07 -8.53 5.00
C ALA A 11 -5.53 -9.97 4.97
N PRO A 12 -4.20 -10.18 4.93
CA PRO A 12 -3.66 -11.53 4.98
C PRO A 12 -4.20 -12.21 6.24
N ALA A 13 -4.88 -13.34 6.06
CA ALA A 13 -5.42 -14.14 7.14
C ALA A 13 -4.30 -14.37 8.16
N ALA A 14 -4.46 -13.87 9.39
CA ALA A 14 -3.56 -14.17 10.49
C ALA A 14 -3.70 -15.67 10.78
N GLN A 15 -2.92 -16.50 10.09
CA GLN A 15 -2.86 -17.92 10.37
C GLN A 15 -2.30 -18.08 11.78
N ALA A 16 -3.00 -18.81 12.65
CA ALA A 16 -2.45 -19.25 13.92
C ALA A 16 -1.16 -20.02 13.61
N SER A 17 0.00 -19.44 13.93
CA SER A 17 1.29 -20.09 13.65
C SER A 17 1.65 -21.14 14.70
N LEU A 18 0.84 -21.26 15.75
CA LEU A 18 0.98 -22.25 16.82
C LEU A 18 -0.41 -22.73 17.25
N SER A 19 -0.75 -23.98 16.95
CA SER A 19 -1.78 -24.69 17.71
C SER A 19 -1.13 -25.14 19.03
N VAL A 20 -1.72 -24.76 20.16
CA VAL A 20 -1.30 -25.29 21.46
C VAL A 20 -1.85 -26.72 21.57
N PRO A 21 -1.15 -27.67 22.23
CA PRO A 21 -1.66 -29.02 22.37
C PRO A 21 -3.04 -29.02 23.06
N THR A 22 -4.05 -29.53 22.38
CA THR A 22 -5.32 -29.90 23.03
C THR A 22 -5.14 -31.24 23.74
N GLY A 23 -5.88 -31.45 24.83
CA GLY A 23 -5.70 -32.64 25.67
C GLY A 23 -7.01 -33.31 26.05
N GLY A 24 -7.11 -34.61 25.73
CA GLY A 24 -8.06 -35.56 26.31
C GLY A 24 -7.44 -36.31 27.49
N PRO A 25 -8.11 -37.31 28.10
CA PRO A 25 -7.55 -38.06 29.21
C PRO A 25 -6.37 -38.93 28.72
N PRO A 26 -5.26 -39.04 29.48
CA PRO A 26 -5.00 -38.48 30.81
C PRO A 26 -4.28 -37.11 30.80
N VAL A 27 -4.23 -36.41 29.67
CA VAL A 27 -3.29 -35.30 29.40
C VAL A 27 -3.82 -33.89 29.71
N THR A 28 -5.00 -33.75 30.32
CA THR A 28 -5.72 -32.46 30.48
C THR A 28 -4.96 -31.42 31.31
N PHE A 29 -4.48 -31.78 32.52
CA PHE A 29 -3.67 -30.88 33.37
C PHE A 29 -2.38 -30.47 32.65
N THR A 30 -1.75 -31.40 31.92
CA THR A 30 -0.53 -31.11 31.16
C THR A 30 -0.79 -30.14 30.02
N SER A 31 -1.91 -30.26 29.30
CA SER A 31 -2.26 -29.35 28.20
C SER A 31 -2.66 -27.95 28.67
N LEU A 32 -3.41 -27.83 29.78
CA LEU A 32 -3.71 -26.52 30.38
C LEU A 32 -2.41 -25.83 30.83
N SER A 33 -1.57 -26.52 31.61
CA SER A 33 -0.28 -25.95 32.02
C SER A 33 0.65 -25.64 30.85
N ALA A 34 0.59 -26.40 29.75
CA ALA A 34 1.34 -26.09 28.54
C ALA A 34 0.82 -24.81 27.85
N PHE A 35 -0.50 -24.61 27.83
CA PHE A 35 -1.09 -23.37 27.34
C PHE A 35 -0.67 -22.17 28.20
N GLU A 36 -0.79 -22.28 29.52
CA GLU A 36 -0.39 -21.24 30.47
C GLU A 36 1.09 -20.87 30.31
N ALA A 37 1.97 -21.88 30.22
CA ALA A 37 3.39 -21.67 29.95
C ALA A 37 3.64 -20.94 28.63
N ALA A 38 2.92 -21.30 27.55
CA ALA A 38 3.05 -20.66 26.24
C ALA A 38 2.47 -19.23 26.20
N ALA A 39 1.45 -18.95 27.01
CA ALA A 39 0.88 -17.62 27.20
C ALA A 39 1.83 -16.68 27.96
N GLY A 40 2.74 -17.25 28.75
CA GLY A 40 3.82 -16.53 29.44
C GLY A 40 4.08 -17.01 30.87
N GLY A 41 3.33 -18.00 31.35
CA GLY A 41 3.56 -18.75 32.59
C GLY A 41 3.18 -18.05 33.89
N ALA A 42 3.13 -16.71 33.92
CA ALA A 42 2.66 -15.94 35.07
C ALA A 42 1.13 -15.78 35.04
N ASP A 43 0.45 -16.15 36.12
CA ASP A 43 -0.97 -15.82 36.34
C ASP A 43 -1.07 -14.41 36.94
N ASN A 44 -1.66 -13.51 36.17
CA ASN A 44 -1.84 -12.10 36.53
C ASN A 44 -3.09 -11.87 37.38
N GLY A 45 -3.93 -12.90 37.57
CA GLY A 45 -5.16 -12.84 38.35
C GLY A 45 -6.05 -11.66 37.95
N THR A 46 -6.45 -10.86 38.95
CA THR A 46 -7.33 -9.70 38.79
C THR A 46 -6.59 -8.36 38.89
N LEU A 47 -5.29 -8.33 38.62
CA LEU A 47 -4.53 -7.06 38.60
C LEU A 47 -5.12 -6.13 37.53
N VAL A 48 -5.35 -4.87 37.91
CA VAL A 48 -5.91 -3.85 37.00
C VAL A 48 -4.85 -3.45 35.96
N GLY A 49 -5.29 -3.24 34.72
CA GLY A 49 -4.42 -2.86 33.60
C GLY A 49 -3.65 -4.03 32.98
N GLU A 50 -3.04 -3.77 31.83
CA GLU A 50 -2.18 -4.72 31.11
C GLU A 50 -0.92 -5.06 31.92
N GLN A 51 -0.58 -6.34 32.01
CA GLN A 51 0.67 -6.83 32.62
C GLN A 51 1.73 -7.22 31.58
N GLY A 52 1.39 -7.12 30.30
CA GLY A 52 2.26 -7.28 29.14
C GLY A 52 2.79 -8.68 28.78
N GLY A 53 2.55 -9.66 29.65
CA GLY A 53 2.79 -11.07 29.36
C GLY A 53 2.10 -11.94 30.40
N GLY A 54 2.12 -13.26 30.20
CA GLY A 54 1.43 -14.18 31.09
C GLY A 54 -0.01 -14.43 30.66
N PHE A 55 -0.83 -14.85 31.61
CA PHE A 55 -2.23 -15.18 31.39
C PHE A 55 -3.08 -14.73 32.58
N ARG A 56 -4.38 -14.77 32.40
CA ARG A 56 -5.39 -14.55 33.42
C ARG A 56 -6.26 -15.77 33.51
N HIS A 57 -6.33 -16.33 34.71
CA HIS A 57 -7.22 -17.43 35.00
C HIS A 57 -8.57 -16.90 35.48
N VAL A 58 -9.61 -17.05 34.66
CA VAL A 58 -10.99 -16.76 35.08
C VAL A 58 -11.44 -17.83 36.07
N ASN A 59 -11.47 -17.45 37.33
CA ASN A 59 -11.89 -18.33 38.42
C ASN A 59 -13.40 -18.19 38.65
N TRP A 60 -14.17 -19.18 38.20
CA TRP A 60 -15.63 -19.22 38.37
C TRP A 60 -16.07 -19.49 39.83
N ASP A 61 -15.17 -20.02 40.66
CA ASP A 61 -15.39 -20.23 42.10
C ASP A 61 -15.42 -18.91 42.89
N ALA A 62 -14.83 -17.86 42.32
CA ALA A 62 -14.89 -16.52 42.90
C ALA A 62 -16.26 -15.84 42.73
N ILE A 63 -17.18 -16.43 41.95
CA ILE A 63 -18.55 -15.95 41.79
C ILE A 63 -19.42 -16.56 42.89
N ARG A 64 -20.01 -15.70 43.70
CA ARG A 64 -20.82 -16.13 44.86
C ARG A 64 -22.24 -16.46 44.43
N LEU A 65 -22.71 -17.64 44.83
CA LEU A 65 -24.02 -18.16 44.43
C LEU A 65 -25.18 -17.75 45.36
N ASP A 66 -24.87 -17.06 46.46
CA ASP A 66 -25.83 -16.62 47.47
C ASP A 66 -26.45 -15.23 47.19
N GLY A 67 -26.04 -14.59 46.08
CA GLY A 67 -26.49 -13.25 45.71
C GLY A 67 -25.72 -12.12 46.39
N SER A 68 -24.66 -12.42 47.13
CA SER A 68 -23.79 -11.39 47.70
C SER A 68 -22.80 -10.79 46.69
N ASP A 69 -22.72 -11.34 45.47
CA ASP A 69 -21.98 -10.75 44.35
C ASP A 69 -22.80 -9.58 43.75
N PRO A 70 -22.31 -8.33 43.80
CA PRO A 70 -23.07 -7.15 43.38
C PRO A 70 -23.57 -7.25 41.94
N GLY A 71 -24.88 -7.09 41.75
CA GLY A 71 -25.51 -7.11 40.43
C GLY A 71 -25.77 -8.51 39.85
N SER A 72 -25.42 -9.59 40.58
CA SER A 72 -25.81 -10.96 40.21
C SER A 72 -27.32 -11.18 40.38
N ALA A 73 -27.88 -12.06 39.54
CA ALA A 73 -29.27 -12.50 39.67
C ALA A 73 -29.30 -13.97 40.13
N VAL A 74 -29.86 -14.19 41.32
CA VAL A 74 -29.99 -15.54 41.90
C VAL A 74 -31.18 -16.26 41.28
N ILE A 75 -30.93 -17.44 40.69
CA ILE A 75 -31.97 -18.28 40.09
C ILE A 75 -32.35 -19.41 41.04
N ASN A 76 -31.33 -20.07 41.62
CA ASN A 76 -31.49 -21.05 42.67
C ASN A 76 -30.47 -20.75 43.78
N PRO A 77 -30.90 -20.22 44.94
CA PRO A 77 -29.99 -19.76 45.99
C PRO A 77 -28.93 -20.81 46.38
N GLY A 78 -27.66 -20.42 46.31
CA GLY A 78 -26.51 -21.29 46.63
C GLY A 78 -26.15 -22.31 45.55
N VAL A 79 -26.90 -22.36 44.44
CA VAL A 79 -26.76 -23.39 43.42
C VAL A 79 -26.58 -22.83 42.01
N LEU A 80 -27.34 -21.81 41.62
CA LEU A 80 -27.33 -21.26 40.26
C LEU A 80 -27.56 -19.76 40.26
N VAL A 81 -26.67 -19.01 39.61
CA VAL A 81 -26.79 -17.56 39.44
C VAL A 81 -26.44 -17.13 38.01
N ALA A 82 -27.01 -16.00 37.59
CA ALA A 82 -26.47 -15.21 36.50
C ALA A 82 -25.46 -14.20 37.09
N PRO A 83 -24.19 -14.21 36.66
CA PRO A 83 -23.22 -13.20 37.07
C PRO A 83 -23.64 -11.79 36.63
N ALA A 84 -23.16 -10.78 37.34
CA ALA A 84 -23.37 -9.40 36.94
C ALA A 84 -22.72 -9.08 35.59
N PRO A 85 -23.28 -8.15 34.79
CA PRO A 85 -22.57 -7.59 33.63
C PRO A 85 -21.19 -7.07 34.05
N GLY A 86 -20.16 -7.39 33.27
CA GLY A 86 -18.78 -6.99 33.58
C GLY A 86 -18.13 -7.73 34.77
N ARG A 87 -18.76 -8.76 35.34
CA ARG A 87 -18.16 -9.54 36.44
C ARG A 87 -16.82 -10.17 36.09
N LEU A 88 -16.62 -10.51 34.81
CA LEU A 88 -15.37 -11.08 34.31
C LEU A 88 -14.32 -10.04 33.90
N GLN A 89 -14.68 -8.75 33.91
CA GLN A 89 -13.78 -7.67 33.48
C GLN A 89 -12.45 -7.64 34.24
N PRO A 90 -12.36 -7.97 35.55
CA PRO A 90 -11.07 -8.06 36.23
C PRO A 90 -10.09 -9.07 35.63
N TRP A 91 -10.59 -10.08 34.91
CA TRP A 91 -9.78 -11.06 34.17
C TRP A 91 -9.64 -10.72 32.68
N GLY A 92 -10.19 -9.60 32.23
CA GLY A 92 -10.10 -9.13 30.86
C GLY A 92 -11.10 -9.75 29.88
N LEU A 93 -12.19 -10.33 30.39
CA LEU A 93 -13.31 -10.77 29.57
C LEU A 93 -14.57 -9.97 29.89
N SER A 94 -15.34 -9.66 28.86
CA SER A 94 -16.71 -9.22 29.01
C SER A 94 -17.61 -10.31 28.46
N LEU A 95 -18.53 -10.76 29.30
CA LEU A 95 -19.64 -11.62 28.88
C LEU A 95 -20.79 -10.74 28.38
N GLY A 96 -21.53 -11.25 27.41
CA GLY A 96 -22.94 -10.89 27.28
C GLY A 96 -23.74 -11.41 28.51
N PRO A 97 -25.01 -10.98 28.72
CA PRO A 97 -25.86 -11.45 29.82
C PRO A 97 -26.29 -12.95 29.73
N ASP A 98 -25.46 -13.80 29.12
CA ASP A 98 -25.90 -15.07 28.55
C ASP A 98 -25.25 -16.29 29.20
N VAL A 99 -24.56 -16.18 30.34
CA VAL A 99 -23.96 -17.34 31.04
C VAL A 99 -24.46 -17.47 32.47
N ALA A 100 -24.71 -18.71 32.89
CA ALA A 100 -25.03 -19.09 34.26
C ALA A 100 -23.85 -19.81 34.91
N VAL A 101 -23.73 -19.68 36.23
CA VAL A 101 -22.71 -20.35 37.05
C VAL A 101 -23.40 -21.24 38.06
N SER A 102 -22.96 -22.51 38.14
CA SER A 102 -23.58 -23.57 38.93
C SER A 102 -22.57 -24.33 39.78
N SER A 103 -22.93 -24.60 41.04
CA SER A 103 -22.14 -25.46 41.95
C SER A 103 -22.55 -26.95 41.94
N ASP A 104 -23.65 -27.30 41.29
CA ASP A 104 -24.19 -28.67 41.28
C ASP A 104 -24.09 -29.36 39.91
N GLY A 105 -23.28 -28.79 39.02
CA GLY A 105 -23.11 -29.26 37.65
C GLY A 105 -24.41 -29.20 36.86
N PHE A 106 -25.23 -28.18 37.12
CA PHE A 106 -26.54 -27.91 36.53
C PHE A 106 -27.63 -28.94 36.80
N HIS A 107 -27.40 -29.87 37.74
CA HIS A 107 -28.36 -30.93 38.04
C HIS A 107 -29.73 -30.41 38.53
N SER A 108 -29.75 -29.28 39.24
CA SER A 108 -30.97 -28.64 39.75
C SER A 108 -31.89 -28.11 38.66
N VAL A 109 -31.36 -27.77 37.48
CA VAL A 109 -32.14 -27.28 36.34
C VAL A 109 -32.29 -28.31 35.22
N ASN A 110 -31.44 -29.34 35.22
CA ASN A 110 -31.55 -30.49 34.34
C ASN A 110 -31.04 -31.75 35.05
N SER A 111 -31.97 -32.56 35.56
CA SER A 111 -31.64 -33.78 36.31
C SER A 111 -31.02 -34.90 35.47
N SER A 112 -30.98 -34.76 34.14
CA SER A 112 -30.35 -35.73 33.24
C SER A 112 -28.84 -35.52 33.11
N VAL A 113 -28.31 -34.41 33.63
CA VAL A 113 -26.88 -34.09 33.60
C VAL A 113 -26.33 -33.90 35.01
N ARG A 114 -25.04 -34.14 35.16
CA ARG A 114 -24.27 -33.81 36.36
C ARG A 114 -22.81 -33.66 35.97
N PHE A 115 -22.41 -32.45 35.65
CA PHE A 115 -21.01 -32.16 35.35
C PHE A 115 -20.20 -32.12 36.65
N THR A 116 -18.99 -32.67 36.64
CA THR A 116 -18.07 -32.62 37.77
C THR A 116 -16.96 -31.63 37.42
N PRO A 117 -16.88 -30.46 38.07
CA PRO A 117 -15.83 -29.49 37.82
C PRO A 117 -14.43 -30.09 38.02
N PHE A 118 -13.49 -29.63 37.21
CA PHE A 118 -12.07 -29.97 37.31
C PHE A 118 -11.44 -29.35 38.56
N THR A 119 -11.80 -28.09 38.84
CA THR A 119 -11.52 -27.38 40.09
C THR A 119 -12.84 -27.07 40.78
N PRO A 120 -13.07 -27.58 42.01
CA PRO A 120 -14.33 -27.33 42.71
C PRO A 120 -14.46 -25.88 43.20
N PRO A 121 -15.70 -25.33 43.35
CA PRO A 121 -16.99 -26.00 43.12
C PRO A 121 -17.80 -25.61 41.87
N ASN A 122 -17.44 -24.59 41.10
CA ASN A 122 -18.36 -23.97 40.13
C ASN A 122 -18.03 -24.28 38.66
N SER A 123 -19.08 -24.50 37.86
CA SER A 123 -19.02 -24.64 36.40
C SER A 123 -19.94 -23.62 35.72
N TRP A 124 -19.78 -23.41 34.41
CA TRP A 124 -20.56 -22.43 33.67
C TRP A 124 -21.16 -22.98 32.37
N ALA A 125 -22.27 -22.38 31.95
CA ALA A 125 -22.92 -22.68 30.68
C ALA A 125 -23.85 -21.56 30.22
N PRO A 126 -24.08 -21.39 28.90
CA PRO A 126 -24.93 -20.33 28.41
C PRO A 126 -26.42 -20.56 28.68
N PHE A 127 -27.17 -19.48 28.88
CA PHE A 127 -28.63 -19.46 28.95
C PHE A 127 -29.23 -19.72 27.57
N ASN A 128 -30.24 -20.59 27.48
CA ASN A 128 -31.07 -20.79 26.28
C ASN A 128 -30.31 -21.21 25.00
N SER A 129 -29.01 -21.48 25.11
CA SER A 129 -28.08 -21.69 24.00
C SER A 129 -27.05 -22.74 24.41
N ASN A 130 -26.31 -23.27 23.42
CA ASN A 130 -25.08 -24.02 23.65
C ASN A 130 -23.84 -23.20 23.27
N VAL A 131 -24.01 -21.94 22.88
CA VAL A 131 -22.92 -21.04 22.50
C VAL A 131 -22.82 -19.90 23.49
N ALA A 132 -21.62 -19.67 24.01
CA ALA A 132 -21.27 -18.49 24.81
C ALA A 132 -20.25 -17.64 24.04
N GLU A 133 -20.41 -16.32 24.07
CA GLU A 133 -19.43 -15.37 23.51
C GLU A 133 -18.67 -14.67 24.64
N PHE A 134 -17.35 -14.55 24.45
CA PHE A 134 -16.48 -13.80 25.33
C PHE A 134 -15.76 -12.73 24.51
N ASP A 135 -16.02 -11.47 24.84
CA ASP A 135 -15.29 -10.34 24.29
C ASP A 135 -14.04 -10.07 25.14
N VAL A 136 -12.92 -9.83 24.49
CA VAL A 136 -11.67 -9.46 25.14
C VAL A 136 -11.69 -7.96 25.45
N VAL A 137 -11.53 -7.62 26.73
CA VAL A 137 -11.57 -6.24 27.23
C VAL A 137 -10.37 -5.97 28.12
N ALA A 138 -10.02 -4.69 28.27
CA ALA A 138 -8.96 -4.28 29.19
C ALA A 138 -9.31 -4.71 30.62
N PRO A 139 -8.40 -5.38 31.34
CA PRO A 139 -8.60 -5.74 32.74
C PRO A 139 -8.80 -4.50 33.61
N ASP A 140 -9.94 -4.42 34.29
CA ASP A 140 -10.29 -3.29 35.16
C ASP A 140 -11.25 -3.74 36.27
N ALA A 141 -11.51 -2.85 37.24
CA ALA A 141 -12.46 -3.10 38.31
C ALA A 141 -13.86 -3.43 37.74
N GLN A 142 -14.55 -4.38 38.37
CA GLN A 142 -15.91 -4.79 38.02
C GLN A 142 -16.86 -3.58 37.95
N GLY A 143 -17.62 -3.48 36.86
CA GLY A 143 -18.60 -2.42 36.65
C GLY A 143 -18.04 -1.16 36.00
N SER A 144 -16.73 -1.12 35.69
CA SER A 144 -16.15 -0.09 34.84
C SER A 144 -16.65 -0.23 33.40
N THR A 145 -16.66 0.84 32.62
CA THR A 145 -17.03 0.75 31.19
C THR A 145 -16.05 -0.18 30.47
N PRO A 146 -16.49 -1.28 29.83
CA PRO A 146 -15.58 -2.17 29.12
C PRO A 146 -14.86 -1.46 27.98
N VAL A 147 -13.53 -1.56 27.95
CA VAL A 147 -12.68 -1.03 26.88
C VAL A 147 -12.22 -2.20 26.01
N PRO A 148 -12.49 -2.21 24.69
CA PRO A 148 -12.07 -3.29 23.80
C PRO A 148 -10.56 -3.53 23.83
N ALA A 149 -10.16 -4.80 23.88
CA ALA A 149 -8.78 -5.24 23.90
C ALA A 149 -8.57 -6.41 22.94
N GLN A 150 -7.32 -6.86 22.83
CA GLN A 150 -6.91 -8.00 22.04
C GLN A 150 -6.07 -8.94 22.90
N SER A 151 -6.21 -10.24 22.69
CA SER A 151 -5.38 -11.26 23.34
C SER A 151 -4.68 -12.11 22.30
N ARG A 152 -3.57 -12.74 22.71
CA ARG A 152 -2.93 -13.78 21.90
C ARG A 152 -3.81 -15.02 21.80
N GLY A 153 -4.78 -15.24 22.68
CA GLY A 153 -5.59 -16.44 22.64
C GLY A 153 -6.21 -16.80 23.98
N LEU A 154 -7.04 -17.82 23.95
CA LEU A 154 -7.82 -18.28 25.10
C LEU A 154 -7.94 -19.80 25.04
N GLY A 155 -7.86 -20.45 26.18
CA GLY A 155 -8.13 -21.87 26.36
C GLY A 155 -9.27 -22.08 27.35
N VAL A 156 -10.07 -23.13 27.13
CA VAL A 156 -11.19 -23.51 27.99
C VAL A 156 -11.06 -24.97 28.38
N LEU A 157 -11.40 -25.25 29.63
CA LEU A 157 -11.65 -26.60 30.11
C LEU A 157 -13.15 -26.93 29.97
N PHE A 158 -13.43 -28.04 29.29
CA PHE A 158 -14.76 -28.55 29.00
C PHE A 158 -15.04 -29.81 29.81
N LEU A 159 -16.31 -30.02 30.19
CA LEU A 159 -16.75 -31.15 31.01
C LEU A 159 -17.71 -32.04 30.21
N ASP A 160 -17.42 -33.34 30.15
CA ASP A 160 -18.24 -34.37 29.50
C ASP A 160 -18.38 -34.19 27.96
N VAL A 161 -17.26 -33.95 27.26
CA VAL A 161 -17.25 -33.92 25.79
C VAL A 161 -17.42 -35.34 25.26
N ARG A 162 -18.62 -35.71 24.76
CA ARG A 162 -18.91 -37.09 24.33
C ARG A 162 -18.80 -37.31 22.83
N LEU A 163 -19.00 -36.28 22.03
CA LEU A 163 -18.96 -36.34 20.58
C LEU A 163 -17.73 -35.62 20.02
N ALA A 164 -17.17 -36.17 18.94
CA ALA A 164 -16.10 -35.51 18.20
C ALA A 164 -16.67 -34.31 17.44
N ASP A 165 -15.86 -33.27 17.31
CA ASP A 165 -16.16 -32.06 16.53
C ASP A 165 -17.47 -31.33 16.93
N SER A 166 -17.93 -31.53 18.18
CA SER A 166 -19.16 -30.90 18.70
C SER A 166 -18.90 -29.75 19.67
N THR A 167 -17.71 -29.72 20.27
CA THR A 167 -17.32 -28.71 21.27
C THR A 167 -16.12 -27.98 20.74
N GLU A 168 -16.22 -26.67 20.59
CA GLU A 168 -15.18 -25.86 19.95
C GLU A 168 -15.06 -24.46 20.51
N ILE A 169 -13.91 -23.85 20.23
CA ILE A 169 -13.66 -22.42 20.39
C ILE A 169 -13.35 -21.85 19.00
N GLN A 170 -14.16 -20.89 18.55
CA GLN A 170 -13.90 -20.10 17.36
C GLN A 170 -13.37 -18.71 17.74
N TYR A 171 -12.31 -18.25 17.07
CA TYR A 171 -11.59 -17.01 17.40
C TYR A 171 -11.82 -15.95 16.33
N PHE A 172 -11.96 -14.69 16.75
CA PHE A 172 -12.26 -13.56 15.87
C PHE A 172 -11.37 -12.34 16.15
N ASN A 173 -11.14 -11.54 15.10
CA ASN A 173 -10.68 -10.15 15.17
C ASN A 173 -11.79 -9.25 14.62
N GLY A 174 -12.52 -8.57 15.51
CA GLY A 174 -13.83 -7.99 15.22
C GLY A 174 -14.80 -9.08 14.72
N ASP A 175 -15.25 -8.92 13.48
CA ASP A 175 -16.13 -9.89 12.79
C ASP A 175 -15.36 -10.86 11.88
N ILE A 176 -14.03 -10.75 11.82
CA ILE A 176 -13.19 -11.59 10.94
C ILE A 176 -12.80 -12.88 11.69
N PRO A 177 -13.18 -14.08 11.20
CA PRO A 177 -12.75 -15.33 11.80
C PRO A 177 -11.24 -15.56 11.58
N LEU A 178 -10.55 -15.97 12.64
CA LEU A 178 -9.11 -16.23 12.66
C LEU A 178 -8.80 -17.74 12.60
N GLY A 179 -9.65 -18.55 13.23
CA GLY A 179 -9.48 -20.01 13.32
C GLY A 179 -10.41 -20.61 14.36
N GLN A 180 -10.38 -21.95 14.46
CA GLN A 180 -11.14 -22.69 15.47
C GLN A 180 -10.35 -23.90 15.98
N VAL A 181 -10.71 -24.37 17.16
CA VAL A 181 -10.15 -25.58 17.76
C VAL A 181 -11.24 -26.41 18.42
N PHE A 182 -11.22 -27.71 18.16
CA PHE A 182 -12.14 -28.67 18.76
C PHE A 182 -11.55 -29.29 20.03
N ALA A 183 -12.39 -29.44 21.04
CA ALA A 183 -12.04 -30.16 22.26
C ALA A 183 -11.99 -31.67 21.98
N PRO A 184 -10.95 -32.38 22.45
CA PRO A 184 -10.89 -33.84 22.37
C PRO A 184 -12.06 -34.51 23.11
N VAL A 185 -12.47 -35.68 22.62
CA VAL A 185 -13.54 -36.48 23.26
C VAL A 185 -13.06 -37.03 24.61
N ASN A 186 -13.81 -36.74 25.67
CA ASN A 186 -13.64 -37.30 27.01
C ASN A 186 -14.99 -37.44 27.76
N PRO A 187 -15.74 -38.51 27.53
CA PRO A 187 -17.01 -38.76 28.23
C PRO A 187 -16.80 -38.85 29.75
N GLY A 188 -17.60 -38.08 30.50
CA GLY A 188 -17.57 -38.04 31.96
C GLY A 188 -16.33 -37.40 32.59
N GLY A 189 -15.41 -36.87 31.78
CA GLY A 189 -14.16 -36.27 32.23
C GLY A 189 -13.88 -34.90 31.61
N PRO A 190 -12.81 -34.22 32.08
CA PRO A 190 -12.41 -32.91 31.57
C PRO A 190 -11.71 -33.01 30.20
N SER A 191 -11.83 -32.00 29.36
CA SER A 191 -11.14 -31.89 28.06
C SER A 191 -10.68 -30.45 27.86
N PHE A 192 -9.43 -30.24 27.42
CA PHE A 192 -8.89 -28.90 27.21
C PHE A 192 -8.71 -28.60 25.72
N ALA A 193 -9.16 -27.41 25.31
CA ALA A 193 -8.87 -26.86 23.98
C ALA A 193 -8.47 -25.39 24.07
N GLY A 194 -7.52 -24.97 23.22
CA GLY A 194 -7.10 -23.57 23.12
C GLY A 194 -6.16 -23.34 21.94
N LEU A 195 -6.20 -22.12 21.38
CA LEU A 195 -5.24 -21.62 20.40
C LEU A 195 -4.51 -20.40 20.95
N LEU A 196 -3.26 -20.25 20.52
CA LEU A 196 -2.42 -19.11 20.86
C LEU A 196 -1.72 -18.58 19.62
N PHE A 197 -2.03 -17.34 19.27
CA PHE A 197 -1.45 -16.59 18.18
C PHE A 197 -0.12 -15.94 18.62
N PRO A 198 0.81 -15.64 17.69
CA PRO A 198 2.04 -14.93 18.00
C PRO A 198 1.82 -13.54 18.61
N ASN A 199 0.86 -12.82 18.03
CA ASN A 199 0.52 -11.45 18.39
C ASN A 199 -0.90 -11.40 18.96
N PRO A 200 -1.23 -10.42 19.81
CA PRO A 200 -2.58 -10.22 20.29
C PRO A 200 -3.48 -9.80 19.13
N VAL A 201 -4.35 -10.71 18.68
CA VAL A 201 -5.26 -10.50 17.54
C VAL A 201 -6.68 -10.93 17.83
N VAL A 202 -6.89 -11.70 18.90
CA VAL A 202 -8.20 -12.21 19.31
C VAL A 202 -8.93 -11.12 20.08
N THR A 203 -10.01 -10.60 19.52
CA THR A 203 -10.89 -9.64 20.19
C THR A 203 -12.12 -10.30 20.79
N ARG A 204 -12.50 -11.49 20.27
CA ARG A 204 -13.69 -12.23 20.69
C ARG A 204 -13.49 -13.72 20.43
N VAL A 205 -14.09 -14.54 21.27
CA VAL A 205 -14.28 -15.98 21.02
C VAL A 205 -15.74 -16.37 21.12
N ALA A 206 -16.16 -17.33 20.29
CA ALA A 206 -17.42 -18.04 20.44
C ALA A 206 -17.13 -19.48 20.86
N VAL A 207 -17.70 -19.91 21.99
CA VAL A 207 -17.47 -21.22 22.58
C VAL A 207 -18.74 -22.05 22.45
N THR A 208 -18.70 -23.12 21.66
CA THR A 208 -19.81 -24.07 21.51
C THR A 208 -19.63 -25.26 22.44
N LEU A 209 -20.67 -25.55 23.23
CA LEU A 209 -20.71 -26.59 24.24
C LEU A 209 -21.60 -27.76 23.80
N GLY A 210 -21.01 -28.72 23.10
CA GLY A 210 -21.72 -29.90 22.62
C GLY A 210 -22.82 -29.56 21.60
N THR A 211 -23.79 -30.46 21.44
CA THR A 211 -24.81 -30.36 20.38
C THR A 211 -26.12 -29.72 20.83
N GLY A 212 -26.25 -29.35 22.11
CA GLY A 212 -27.42 -28.61 22.58
C GLY A 212 -27.28 -28.05 23.98
N ARG A 213 -28.21 -27.16 24.31
CA ARG A 213 -28.21 -26.40 25.57
C ARG A 213 -28.53 -27.26 26.78
N ILE A 214 -27.97 -26.89 27.93
CA ILE A 214 -28.25 -27.59 29.20
C ILE A 214 -29.66 -27.29 29.71
N PHE A 215 -30.11 -26.04 29.61
CA PHE A 215 -31.41 -25.59 30.12
C PHE A 215 -31.95 -24.38 29.36
N ASP A 216 -33.25 -24.15 29.50
CA ASP A 216 -33.95 -22.94 29.10
C ASP A 216 -34.32 -22.12 30.34
N PHE A 217 -34.26 -20.79 30.25
CA PHE A 217 -34.64 -19.85 31.28
C PHE A 217 -35.41 -18.67 30.68
N ASN A 218 -36.61 -18.41 31.20
CA ASN A 218 -37.51 -17.37 30.71
C ASN A 218 -37.48 -16.07 31.55
N GLY A 219 -36.50 -15.93 32.45
CA GLY A 219 -36.42 -14.82 33.41
C GLY A 219 -36.94 -15.17 34.81
N SER A 220 -37.68 -16.28 34.97
CA SER A 220 -38.24 -16.69 36.26
C SER A 220 -38.10 -18.19 36.55
N VAL A 221 -38.22 -19.03 35.53
CA VAL A 221 -38.22 -20.50 35.66
C VAL A 221 -37.18 -21.10 34.73
N ALA A 222 -36.39 -22.03 35.27
CA ALA A 222 -35.48 -22.87 34.50
C ALA A 222 -36.15 -24.21 34.16
N SER A 223 -35.98 -24.68 32.93
CA SER A 223 -36.44 -26.00 32.48
C SER A 223 -35.32 -26.76 31.77
N PRO A 224 -35.29 -28.11 31.84
CA PRO A 224 -34.26 -28.89 31.16
C PRO A 224 -34.23 -28.62 29.66
N GLY A 225 -33.03 -28.62 29.08
CA GLY A 225 -32.84 -28.58 27.64
C GLY A 225 -33.35 -29.86 26.95
N PRO A 226 -33.30 -29.92 25.61
CA PRO A 226 -33.78 -31.06 24.85
C PRO A 226 -33.08 -32.37 25.24
N SER A 227 -33.85 -33.43 25.51
CA SER A 227 -33.32 -34.72 25.96
C SER A 227 -32.51 -35.49 24.90
N THR A 228 -32.57 -35.06 23.64
CA THR A 228 -31.82 -35.64 22.52
C THR A 228 -30.46 -34.96 22.30
N ALA A 229 -30.15 -33.90 23.05
CA ALA A 229 -28.90 -33.18 22.94
C ALA A 229 -27.77 -33.86 23.73
N ASP A 230 -26.53 -33.64 23.28
CA ASP A 230 -25.31 -33.90 24.03
C ASP A 230 -24.79 -32.58 24.62
N PRO A 231 -25.26 -32.16 25.81
CA PRO A 231 -24.79 -30.94 26.44
C PRO A 231 -23.40 -31.12 27.08
N VAL A 232 -22.60 -30.05 27.02
CA VAL A 232 -21.29 -29.91 27.67
C VAL A 232 -21.34 -28.69 28.58
N ALA A 233 -20.55 -28.67 29.65
CA ALA A 233 -20.35 -27.49 30.49
C ALA A 233 -18.90 -26.99 30.37
N GLY A 234 -18.70 -25.70 30.60
CA GLY A 234 -17.38 -25.11 30.75
C GLY A 234 -16.97 -25.02 32.21
N ASP A 235 -15.66 -24.91 32.43
CA ASP A 235 -15.04 -24.69 33.73
C ASP A 235 -13.95 -23.60 33.57
N ASP A 236 -12.76 -23.79 34.10
CA ASP A 236 -11.63 -22.88 33.96
C ASP A 236 -11.40 -22.33 32.54
N VAL A 237 -11.11 -21.02 32.50
CA VAL A 237 -10.73 -20.31 31.28
C VAL A 237 -9.38 -19.62 31.52
N ALA A 238 -8.41 -19.92 30.66
CA ALA A 238 -7.12 -19.26 30.63
C ALA A 238 -7.05 -18.30 29.45
N LEU A 239 -6.99 -16.99 29.72
CA LEU A 239 -6.85 -15.94 28.72
C LEU A 239 -5.40 -15.46 28.69
N ALA A 240 -4.71 -15.51 27.55
CA ALA A 240 -3.41 -14.87 27.45
C ALA A 240 -3.56 -13.35 27.69
N GLU A 241 -2.59 -12.72 28.36
CA GLU A 241 -2.74 -11.34 28.85
C GLU A 241 -3.32 -10.39 27.79
N PRO A 242 -4.46 -9.73 28.07
CA PRO A 242 -5.04 -8.77 27.15
C PRO A 242 -4.15 -7.54 26.98
N ALA A 243 -3.97 -7.14 25.74
CA ALA A 243 -3.32 -5.90 25.33
C ALA A 243 -4.37 -4.93 24.78
N PRO A 244 -4.22 -3.61 24.96
CA PRO A 244 -5.10 -2.61 24.37
C PRO A 244 -5.20 -2.78 22.84
N ALA A 245 -6.40 -2.63 22.27
CA ALA A 245 -6.56 -2.57 20.83
C ALA A 245 -5.97 -1.25 20.30
N ARG A 246 -4.72 -1.28 19.83
CA ARG A 246 -4.01 -0.08 19.34
C ARG A 246 -4.24 0.09 17.85
N ALA A 247 -4.52 1.33 17.42
CA ALA A 247 -4.56 1.65 16.00
C ALA A 247 -3.16 1.43 15.39
N PRO A 248 -3.04 0.75 14.24
CA PRO A 248 -1.75 0.62 13.57
C PRO A 248 -1.21 2.01 13.23
N LEU A 249 0.06 2.26 13.58
CA LEU A 249 0.71 3.51 13.26
C LEU A 249 1.31 3.46 11.87
N THR A 250 1.16 4.53 11.10
CA THR A 250 1.80 4.67 9.80
C THR A 250 2.95 5.67 9.88
N ALA A 251 4.09 5.34 9.30
CA ALA A 251 5.25 6.22 9.20
C ALA A 251 5.79 6.27 7.77
N THR A 252 6.71 7.18 7.50
CA THR A 252 7.45 7.25 6.23
C THR A 252 8.94 7.08 6.53
N ALA A 253 9.64 6.28 5.72
CA ALA A 253 11.05 6.01 5.93
C ALA A 253 11.88 7.31 6.03
N GLY A 254 12.74 7.40 7.04
CA GLY A 254 13.61 8.53 7.35
C GLY A 254 12.88 9.80 7.82
N VAL A 255 11.56 9.74 8.06
CA VAL A 255 10.79 10.83 8.66
C VAL A 255 10.52 10.49 10.14
N PRO A 256 10.91 11.35 11.10
CA PRO A 256 10.59 11.14 12.50
C PRO A 256 9.07 11.11 12.72
N VAL A 257 8.60 10.05 13.38
CA VAL A 257 7.22 9.92 13.85
C VAL A 257 7.21 10.05 15.37
N THR A 258 6.39 10.97 15.87
CA THR A 258 6.08 11.08 17.30
C THR A 258 4.68 10.54 17.54
N ALA A 259 4.57 9.53 18.39
CA ALA A 259 3.31 8.84 18.64
C ALA A 259 3.20 8.35 20.09
N VAL A 260 1.96 8.27 20.57
CA VAL A 260 1.63 7.55 21.80
C VAL A 260 1.64 6.06 21.49
N LEU A 261 2.53 5.32 22.14
CA LEU A 261 2.72 3.88 21.95
C LEU A 261 2.14 3.07 23.09
N ASP A 262 2.02 3.67 24.27
CA ASP A 262 1.42 3.03 25.45
C ASP A 262 0.44 3.95 26.18
N THR A 263 -0.56 3.37 26.83
CA THR A 263 -1.38 4.03 27.85
C THR A 263 -1.61 3.06 28.99
N PHE A 264 -1.34 3.47 30.22
CA PHE A 264 -1.49 2.65 31.41
C PHE A 264 -2.03 3.46 32.59
N THR A 265 -2.53 2.79 33.62
CA THR A 265 -2.95 3.42 34.87
C THR A 265 -1.97 3.06 35.98
N GLU A 266 -1.69 4.00 36.87
CA GLU A 266 -0.85 3.77 38.04
C GLU A 266 -1.74 3.85 39.28
N SER A 267 -1.76 2.78 40.08
CA SER A 267 -2.68 2.66 41.23
C SER A 267 -2.15 3.32 42.51
N THR A 268 -0.88 3.70 42.57
CA THR A 268 -0.25 4.32 43.74
C THR A 268 0.33 5.69 43.39
N SER A 269 -0.17 6.75 44.02
CA SER A 269 0.38 8.09 43.83
C SER A 269 1.80 8.18 44.42
N GLY A 270 2.83 8.20 43.57
CA GLY A 270 4.21 8.51 43.96
C GLY A 270 5.29 7.51 43.55
N SER A 271 5.05 6.59 42.61
CA SER A 271 6.12 5.69 42.13
C SER A 271 6.97 6.34 41.02
N ASN A 272 8.22 5.90 40.90
CA ASN A 272 9.13 6.33 39.83
C ASN A 272 8.92 5.44 38.59
N VAL A 273 7.90 5.69 37.79
CA VAL A 273 7.73 4.95 36.53
C VAL A 273 8.75 5.36 35.47
N SER A 274 9.27 4.40 34.71
CA SER A 274 10.11 4.64 33.54
C SER A 274 9.68 3.78 32.36
N ALA A 275 9.86 4.27 31.14
CA ALA A 275 9.50 3.53 29.93
C ALA A 275 10.70 3.40 28.99
N VAL A 276 10.84 2.22 28.39
CA VAL A 276 11.76 1.96 27.28
C VAL A 276 10.96 1.50 26.08
N ILE A 277 11.27 2.06 24.91
CA ILE A 277 10.65 1.71 23.63
C ILE A 277 11.71 1.02 22.78
N ASP A 278 11.46 -0.23 22.41
CA ASP A 278 12.19 -0.95 21.37
C ASP A 278 11.39 -0.84 20.07
N TRP A 279 11.95 -0.20 19.05
CA TRP A 279 11.21 0.12 17.82
C TRP A 279 11.10 -1.06 16.85
N GLY A 280 11.72 -2.20 17.16
CA GLY A 280 11.64 -3.39 16.31
C GLY A 280 12.53 -3.33 15.06
N ASP A 281 13.41 -2.33 14.96
CA ASP A 281 14.48 -2.20 13.95
C ASP A 281 15.88 -2.25 14.56
N GLY A 282 15.98 -2.66 15.83
CA GLY A 282 17.22 -2.71 16.62
C GLY A 282 17.53 -1.44 17.39
N VAL A 283 16.75 -0.36 17.23
CA VAL A 283 16.90 0.89 18.00
C VAL A 283 16.02 0.87 19.24
N ARG A 284 16.59 1.33 20.37
CA ARG A 284 15.86 1.54 21.63
C ARG A 284 15.99 2.98 22.09
N THR A 285 14.88 3.55 22.55
CA THR A 285 14.84 4.90 23.11
C THR A 285 14.09 4.93 24.45
N PRO A 286 14.39 5.87 25.35
CA PRO A 286 13.50 6.17 26.46
C PRO A 286 12.12 6.62 25.94
N GLY A 287 11.06 6.21 26.63
CA GLY A 287 9.71 6.74 26.44
C GLY A 287 9.43 7.91 27.37
N THR A 288 8.69 8.90 26.89
CA THR A 288 8.21 10.02 27.71
C THR A 288 6.86 9.66 28.30
N ILE A 289 6.77 9.61 29.63
CA ILE A 289 5.52 9.36 30.36
C ILE A 289 4.86 10.69 30.71
N ALA A 290 3.58 10.85 30.37
CA ALA A 290 2.81 12.06 30.69
C ALA A 290 1.34 11.72 31.01
N PRO A 291 0.63 12.55 31.80
CA PRO A 291 -0.81 12.37 32.04
C PRO A 291 -1.64 12.38 30.76
N ALA A 292 -2.62 11.49 30.71
CA ALA A 292 -3.60 11.32 29.64
C ALA A 292 -5.04 11.48 30.18
N ALA A 293 -6.03 11.44 29.29
CA ALA A 293 -7.44 11.56 29.67
C ALA A 293 -7.86 10.44 30.65
N GLY A 294 -8.80 10.74 31.55
CA GLY A 294 -9.34 9.75 32.48
C GLY A 294 -8.41 9.33 33.63
N GLY A 295 -7.31 10.06 33.87
CA GLY A 295 -6.36 9.73 34.94
C GLY A 295 -5.29 8.69 34.56
N ALA A 296 -5.25 8.26 33.29
CA ALA A 296 -4.20 7.41 32.75
C ALA A 296 -2.89 8.17 32.52
N LEU A 297 -1.81 7.42 32.29
CA LEU A 297 -0.51 7.88 31.81
C LEU A 297 -0.31 7.36 30.38
N ALA A 298 0.31 8.16 29.52
CA ALA A 298 0.66 7.81 28.16
C ALA A 298 2.18 7.76 27.98
N VAL A 299 2.68 6.75 27.29
CA VAL A 299 4.07 6.67 26.84
C VAL A 299 4.15 7.17 25.40
N THR A 300 4.87 8.26 25.20
CA THR A 300 5.15 8.84 23.89
C THR A 300 6.59 8.59 23.48
N GLY A 301 6.80 8.19 22.23
CA GLY A 301 8.11 8.01 21.61
C GLY A 301 8.29 8.88 20.37
N ASN A 302 9.55 9.12 19.98
CA ASN A 302 9.91 9.72 18.70
C ASN A 302 11.00 8.86 18.02
N HIS A 303 10.77 8.44 16.77
CA HIS A 303 11.72 7.62 16.02
C HIS A 303 11.58 7.78 14.52
N ALA A 304 12.67 7.54 13.77
CA ALA A 304 12.69 7.56 12.32
C ALA A 304 13.22 6.24 11.78
N TYR A 305 12.34 5.42 11.20
CA TYR A 305 12.71 4.15 10.58
C TYR A 305 13.54 4.38 9.31
N ALA A 306 14.69 3.72 9.17
CA ALA A 306 15.58 3.94 8.03
C ALA A 306 15.00 3.43 6.69
N ALA A 307 14.17 2.39 6.73
CA ALA A 307 13.63 1.73 5.54
C ALA A 307 12.12 1.50 5.68
N ALA A 308 11.44 1.32 4.54
CA ALA A 308 10.05 0.89 4.49
C ALA A 308 9.92 -0.57 4.95
N GLY A 309 8.79 -0.93 5.55
CA GLY A 309 8.57 -2.25 6.13
C GLY A 309 7.51 -2.28 7.21
N SER A 310 7.32 -3.44 7.81
CA SER A 310 6.49 -3.63 8.99
C SER A 310 7.39 -3.87 10.20
N HIS A 311 7.13 -3.13 11.28
CA HIS A 311 7.86 -3.22 12.54
C HIS A 311 6.87 -3.33 13.68
N THR A 312 7.28 -3.97 14.78
CA THR A 312 6.49 -4.04 16.01
C THR A 312 7.27 -3.31 17.10
N ALA A 313 6.79 -2.15 17.50
CA ALA A 313 7.36 -1.40 18.61
C ALA A 313 6.91 -2.04 19.93
N LYS A 314 7.86 -2.40 20.79
CA LYS A 314 7.63 -2.95 22.12
C LYS A 314 7.94 -1.87 23.17
N VAL A 315 6.92 -1.47 23.92
CA VAL A 315 7.10 -0.61 25.10
C VAL A 315 7.27 -1.49 26.32
N THR A 316 8.16 -1.12 27.22
CA THR A 316 8.31 -1.73 28.54
C THR A 316 8.26 -0.63 29.57
N VAL A 317 7.19 -0.59 30.35
CA VAL A 317 7.02 0.30 31.49
C VAL A 317 7.47 -0.45 32.75
N GLN A 318 8.43 0.13 33.45
CA GLN A 318 8.93 -0.37 34.72
C GLN A 318 8.42 0.49 35.86
N ASP A 319 7.59 -0.12 36.71
CA ASP A 319 7.27 0.34 38.05
C ASP A 319 8.24 -0.34 39.04
N PHE A 320 8.84 0.41 39.97
CA PHE A 320 9.75 -0.15 40.98
C PHE A 320 9.04 -0.89 42.11
N GLN A 321 7.71 -0.76 42.23
CA GLN A 321 6.90 -1.41 43.27
C GLN A 321 5.93 -2.45 42.68
N GLY A 322 5.83 -2.53 41.35
CA GLY A 322 4.90 -3.41 40.64
C GLY A 322 5.58 -4.31 39.59
N PRO A 323 4.82 -5.21 38.96
CA PRO A 323 5.29 -5.96 37.79
C PRO A 323 5.61 -5.02 36.62
N GLN A 324 6.48 -5.47 35.70
CA GLN A 324 6.73 -4.74 34.46
C GLN A 324 5.52 -4.88 33.55
N GLN A 325 5.02 -3.76 33.01
CA GLN A 325 4.08 -3.77 31.92
C GLN A 325 4.84 -3.74 30.60
N ILE A 326 4.40 -4.55 29.65
CA ILE A 326 4.93 -4.61 28.30
C ILE A 326 3.76 -4.39 27.36
N SER A 327 3.92 -3.58 26.32
CA SER A 327 2.92 -3.47 25.27
C SER A 327 3.57 -3.49 23.90
N GLN A 328 2.78 -3.82 22.88
CA GLN A 328 3.24 -3.87 21.50
C GLN A 328 2.34 -3.03 20.60
N THR A 329 2.94 -2.32 19.63
CA THR A 329 2.24 -1.54 18.61
C THR A 329 2.83 -1.86 17.25
N ASP A 330 1.98 -2.26 16.30
CA ASP A 330 2.41 -2.47 14.91
C ASP A 330 2.54 -1.14 14.17
N ILE A 331 3.65 -1.01 13.45
CA ILE A 331 4.04 0.17 12.69
C ILE A 331 4.28 -0.22 11.23
N SER A 332 3.52 0.41 10.33
CA SER A 332 3.67 0.26 8.88
C SER A 332 4.42 1.46 8.32
N VAL A 333 5.63 1.23 7.82
CA VAL A 333 6.51 2.27 7.27
C VAL A 333 6.43 2.23 5.75
N GLY A 334 5.89 3.30 5.16
CA GLY A 334 5.84 3.48 3.72
C GLY A 334 7.16 4.03 3.14
N PRO A 335 7.42 3.82 1.83
CA PRO A 335 8.54 4.44 1.15
C PRO A 335 8.39 5.97 1.08
N ARG A 336 9.50 6.68 0.91
CA ARG A 336 9.54 8.15 0.80
C ARG A 336 8.85 8.61 -0.50
N PRO A 337 7.82 9.47 -0.45
CA PRO A 337 7.16 9.95 -1.65
C PRO A 337 8.14 10.72 -2.55
N THR A 338 7.99 10.60 -3.87
CA THR A 338 8.78 11.37 -4.83
C THR A 338 7.90 12.26 -5.70
N THR A 339 8.46 13.38 -6.12
CA THR A 339 7.90 14.22 -7.19
C THR A 339 8.80 14.12 -8.42
N MET A 340 8.20 14.22 -9.60
CA MET A 340 8.93 14.14 -10.86
C MET A 340 8.58 15.34 -11.74
N SER A 341 9.60 15.96 -12.32
CA SER A 341 9.46 16.93 -13.39
C SER A 341 10.16 16.44 -14.66
N VAL A 342 9.57 16.76 -15.82
CA VAL A 342 10.13 16.41 -17.13
C VAL A 342 10.22 17.70 -17.94
N THR A 343 11.40 18.02 -18.43
CA THR A 343 11.63 19.20 -19.26
C THR A 343 12.40 18.81 -20.51
N CYS A 344 11.99 19.31 -21.68
CA CYS A 344 12.68 19.01 -22.93
C CYS A 344 13.11 20.31 -23.61
N SER A 345 14.40 20.39 -23.97
CA SER A 345 14.97 21.57 -24.62
C SER A 345 15.86 21.18 -25.81
N PRO A 346 15.68 21.80 -26.99
CA PRO A 346 14.74 22.89 -27.29
C PRO A 346 13.27 22.43 -27.47
N SER A 347 12.32 23.35 -27.26
CA SER A 347 10.89 23.25 -27.59
C SER A 347 10.39 24.61 -28.10
N PRO A 348 9.83 24.73 -29.33
CA PRO A 348 9.58 23.64 -30.27
C PRO A 348 10.86 23.08 -30.93
N VAL A 349 10.82 21.80 -31.32
CA VAL A 349 11.89 21.11 -32.06
C VAL A 349 11.43 20.80 -33.50
N ALA A 350 12.35 20.85 -34.46
CA ALA A 350 12.04 20.46 -35.84
C ALA A 350 11.91 18.93 -35.97
N VAL A 351 11.04 18.45 -36.88
CA VAL A 351 10.94 17.02 -37.20
C VAL A 351 12.33 16.46 -37.60
N THR A 352 12.65 15.26 -37.13
CA THR A 352 13.96 14.56 -37.24
C THR A 352 15.13 15.21 -36.51
N ALA A 353 14.96 16.41 -35.94
CA ALA A 353 15.94 16.99 -35.03
C ALA A 353 15.74 16.41 -33.62
N ALA A 354 16.84 16.23 -32.90
CA ALA A 354 16.79 15.73 -31.55
C ALA A 354 16.58 16.86 -30.54
N THR A 355 15.81 16.57 -29.49
CA THR A 355 15.71 17.37 -28.27
C THR A 355 16.16 16.50 -27.09
N THR A 356 16.67 17.14 -26.04
CA THR A 356 17.07 16.44 -24.81
C THR A 356 15.97 16.61 -23.79
N CYS A 357 15.41 15.50 -23.32
CA CYS A 357 14.44 15.47 -22.24
C CYS A 357 15.14 15.08 -20.94
N THR A 358 15.17 16.02 -20.00
CA THR A 358 15.74 15.88 -18.67
C THR A 358 14.61 15.63 -17.69
N VAL A 359 14.77 14.60 -16.86
CA VAL A 359 13.92 14.31 -15.72
C VAL A 359 14.67 14.68 -14.46
N ALA A 360 13.97 15.34 -13.54
CA ALA A 360 14.39 15.49 -12.17
C ALA A 360 13.40 14.76 -11.27
N VAL A 361 13.89 13.85 -10.45
CA VAL A 361 13.13 13.14 -9.43
C VAL A 361 13.60 13.66 -8.08
N SER A 362 12.69 14.21 -7.30
CA SER A 362 12.95 14.78 -5.98
C SER A 362 12.24 13.99 -4.89
N ASP A 363 12.95 13.67 -3.81
CA ASP A 363 12.36 13.25 -2.55
C ASP A 363 11.48 14.37 -1.98
N ALA A 364 10.20 14.04 -1.79
CA ALA A 364 9.15 14.94 -1.34
C ALA A 364 8.75 14.70 0.11
N ALA A 365 9.43 13.79 0.81
CA ALA A 365 9.24 13.57 2.23
C ALA A 365 9.68 14.79 3.06
N ALA A 366 9.12 14.92 4.26
CA ALA A 366 9.62 15.85 5.27
C ALA A 366 10.98 15.38 5.82
N GLY A 367 11.70 16.25 6.54
CA GLY A 367 12.99 15.93 7.15
C GLY A 367 14.17 16.02 6.18
N GLU A 368 15.27 15.33 6.53
CA GLU A 368 16.47 15.25 5.69
C GLU A 368 16.16 14.45 4.43
N ARG A 369 16.35 15.07 3.26
CA ARG A 369 16.00 14.47 1.97
C ARG A 369 17.10 13.57 1.46
N SER A 370 16.72 12.43 0.90
CA SER A 370 17.64 11.50 0.23
C SER A 370 17.48 11.57 -1.28
N ALA A 371 18.57 11.45 -2.03
CA ALA A 371 18.52 11.50 -3.49
C ALA A 371 17.98 10.17 -4.06
N PRO A 372 16.91 10.15 -4.88
CA PRO A 372 16.39 8.93 -5.50
C PRO A 372 17.39 8.27 -6.44
N THR A 373 17.42 6.95 -6.50
CA THR A 373 18.38 6.17 -7.30
C THR A 373 17.68 5.24 -8.27
N GLY A 374 18.41 4.67 -9.23
CA GLY A 374 17.83 3.69 -10.17
C GLY A 374 17.39 4.29 -11.49
N LEU A 375 16.49 3.60 -12.20
CA LEU A 375 16.17 3.86 -13.60
C LEU A 375 14.87 4.66 -13.77
N VAL A 376 14.91 5.62 -14.70
CA VAL A 376 13.72 6.26 -15.26
C VAL A 376 13.49 5.71 -16.65
N SER A 377 12.28 5.23 -16.90
CA SER A 377 11.81 4.80 -18.22
C SER A 377 11.03 5.90 -18.91
N PHE A 378 11.14 5.97 -20.23
CA PHE A 378 10.52 6.98 -21.08
C PHE A 378 9.73 6.32 -22.19
N THR A 379 8.53 6.83 -22.40
CA THR A 379 7.68 6.43 -23.51
C THR A 379 7.07 7.65 -24.19
N SER A 380 6.65 7.48 -25.43
CA SER A 380 5.87 8.50 -26.13
C SER A 380 4.66 7.84 -26.74
N PRO A 381 3.43 8.24 -26.35
CA PRO A 381 2.22 7.77 -27.00
C PRO A 381 1.99 8.46 -28.34
N THR A 382 2.82 9.45 -28.72
CA THR A 382 2.65 10.22 -29.95
C THR A 382 3.12 9.41 -31.17
N PRO A 383 2.23 9.12 -32.14
CA PRO A 383 2.60 8.38 -33.34
C PRO A 383 3.77 9.04 -34.08
N GLY A 384 4.73 8.22 -34.50
CA GLY A 384 5.91 8.69 -35.23
C GLY A 384 6.97 9.37 -34.37
N ALA A 385 6.78 9.55 -33.07
CA ALA A 385 7.82 10.03 -32.17
C ALA A 385 8.47 8.86 -31.41
N ALA A 386 9.81 8.80 -31.39
CA ALA A 386 10.51 7.64 -30.85
C ALA A 386 11.79 8.02 -30.11
N PHE A 387 12.19 7.13 -29.20
CA PHE A 387 13.51 7.15 -28.58
C PHE A 387 14.47 6.30 -29.43
N PRO A 388 15.71 6.75 -29.70
CA PRO A 388 16.68 6.01 -30.52
C PRO A 388 17.15 4.67 -29.92
N ARG A 389 16.93 4.47 -28.61
CA ARG A 389 17.17 3.24 -27.82
C ARG A 389 15.95 3.04 -26.90
N ALA A 390 15.83 1.89 -26.22
CA ALA A 390 14.84 1.71 -25.15
C ALA A 390 14.96 2.89 -24.17
N GLY A 391 14.02 3.83 -24.25
CA GLY A 391 14.15 5.17 -23.69
C GLY A 391 14.28 5.09 -22.18
N SER A 392 15.51 5.10 -21.67
CA SER A 392 15.77 4.97 -20.25
C SER A 392 17.07 5.67 -19.89
N CYS A 393 17.14 6.17 -18.67
CA CYS A 393 18.37 6.68 -18.09
C CYS A 393 18.48 6.31 -16.61
N LEU A 394 19.72 6.13 -16.16
CA LEU A 394 20.04 5.97 -14.75
C LEU A 394 20.11 7.36 -14.10
N LEU A 395 19.46 7.51 -12.95
CA LEU A 395 19.50 8.71 -12.14
C LEU A 395 20.94 8.97 -11.67
N GLY A 396 21.41 10.19 -11.90
CA GLY A 396 22.69 10.70 -11.41
C GLY A 396 22.49 11.86 -10.43
N SER A 397 23.58 12.31 -9.83
CA SER A 397 23.58 13.40 -8.85
C SER A 397 23.00 14.72 -9.40
N SER A 398 22.14 15.38 -8.62
CA SER A 398 21.77 16.79 -8.81
C SER A 398 22.54 17.70 -7.86
N ALA A 399 22.56 19.01 -8.14
CA ALA A 399 23.04 20.02 -7.21
C ALA A 399 22.02 20.32 -6.10
N THR A 400 20.74 19.97 -6.32
CA THR A 400 19.67 20.12 -5.33
C THR A 400 19.68 18.92 -4.39
N SER A 401 19.70 19.16 -3.08
CA SER A 401 19.62 18.08 -2.08
C SER A 401 18.31 17.29 -2.23
N GLY A 402 18.40 15.96 -2.17
CA GLY A 402 17.25 15.08 -2.35
C GLY A 402 16.77 14.94 -3.80
N GLU A 403 17.50 15.46 -4.77
CA GLU A 403 17.13 15.37 -6.18
C GLU A 403 18.17 14.58 -6.98
N SER A 404 17.67 13.78 -7.92
CA SER A 404 18.50 13.13 -8.92
C SER A 404 17.98 13.45 -10.32
N VAL A 405 18.90 13.61 -11.25
CA VAL A 405 18.59 13.99 -12.63
C VAL A 405 19.11 12.97 -13.62
N CYS A 406 18.38 12.75 -14.71
CA CYS A 406 18.90 12.06 -15.87
C CYS A 406 18.26 12.57 -17.15
N ALA A 407 18.92 12.34 -18.29
CA ALA A 407 18.45 12.85 -19.57
C ALA A 407 18.49 11.78 -20.67
N VAL A 408 17.49 11.80 -21.53
CA VAL A 408 17.43 10.99 -22.74
C VAL A 408 17.27 11.87 -23.96
N ARG A 409 17.72 11.34 -25.11
CA ARG A 409 17.55 11.99 -26.40
C ARG A 409 16.23 11.54 -27.03
N PHE A 410 15.39 12.50 -27.40
CA PHE A 410 14.10 12.26 -28.04
C PHE A 410 14.11 12.84 -29.46
N THR A 411 13.50 12.14 -30.43
CA THR A 411 13.44 12.61 -31.82
C THR A 411 12.06 12.35 -32.43
N PRO A 412 11.28 13.39 -32.77
CA PRO A 412 10.03 13.23 -33.49
C PRO A 412 10.30 12.85 -34.96
N GLY A 413 9.69 11.76 -35.45
CA GLY A 413 9.99 11.13 -36.74
C GLY A 413 8.97 11.38 -37.87
N GLN A 414 7.72 11.74 -37.58
CA GLN A 414 6.68 12.04 -38.58
C GLN A 414 5.71 13.15 -38.09
N LEU A 415 4.95 13.80 -38.99
CA LEU A 415 3.80 14.68 -38.67
C LEU A 415 2.48 13.95 -39.01
N PRO A 416 1.35 14.18 -38.30
CA PRO A 416 1.08 15.21 -37.28
C PRO A 416 1.03 14.65 -35.84
N PRO A 417 1.54 15.35 -34.82
CA PRO A 417 0.88 16.56 -34.30
C PRO A 417 1.83 17.78 -34.17
N ASP A 418 1.26 18.98 -33.93
CA ASP A 418 1.99 20.21 -33.57
C ASP A 418 2.75 20.08 -32.23
N GLN A 419 2.51 18.99 -31.51
CA GLN A 419 3.11 18.67 -30.23
C GLN A 419 3.38 17.17 -30.08
N ALA A 420 4.42 16.79 -29.33
CA ALA A 420 4.68 15.41 -28.92
C ALA A 420 4.67 15.30 -27.39
N ARG A 421 4.12 14.21 -26.85
CA ARG A 421 4.13 13.92 -25.41
C ARG A 421 5.26 12.96 -25.07
N VAL A 422 5.98 13.28 -24.01
CA VAL A 422 6.99 12.42 -23.40
C VAL A 422 6.51 12.08 -22.00
N LEU A 423 6.29 10.78 -21.76
CA LEU A 423 5.97 10.23 -20.45
C LEU A 423 7.27 9.70 -19.85
N ALA A 424 7.50 10.00 -18.58
CA ALA A 424 8.57 9.43 -17.79
C ALA A 424 7.98 8.70 -16.58
N ALA A 425 8.55 7.55 -16.24
CA ALA A 425 8.14 6.75 -15.10
C ALA A 425 9.37 6.27 -14.32
N TYR A 426 9.38 6.58 -13.03
CA TYR A 426 10.34 6.13 -12.04
C TYR A 426 9.67 5.05 -11.20
N SER A 427 10.27 3.86 -11.16
CA SER A 427 9.70 2.70 -10.45
C SER A 427 9.81 2.76 -8.94
N GLY A 428 10.53 3.75 -8.39
CA GLY A 428 10.99 3.71 -7.01
C GLY A 428 12.32 2.97 -6.87
N ASP A 429 12.87 3.06 -5.67
CA ASP A 429 14.05 2.30 -5.22
C ASP A 429 13.79 1.70 -3.83
N GLY A 430 14.82 1.21 -3.15
CA GLY A 430 14.67 0.60 -1.81
C GLY A 430 14.17 1.56 -0.73
N LEU A 431 14.18 2.87 -0.98
CA LEU A 431 13.79 3.90 -0.02
C LEU A 431 12.62 4.78 -0.52
N HIS A 432 12.52 4.99 -1.83
CA HIS A 432 11.63 5.97 -2.45
C HIS A 432 10.51 5.32 -3.26
N ALA A 433 9.32 5.93 -3.19
CA ALA A 433 8.15 5.53 -3.95
C ALA A 433 8.27 5.89 -5.44
N ALA A 434 7.56 5.14 -6.27
CA ALA A 434 7.40 5.40 -7.69
C ALA A 434 6.75 6.77 -7.96
N SER A 435 7.12 7.38 -9.07
CA SER A 435 6.47 8.61 -9.57
C SER A 435 6.50 8.66 -11.08
N ASN A 436 5.63 9.49 -11.65
CA ASN A 436 5.52 9.70 -13.08
C ASN A 436 5.48 11.17 -13.42
N GLY A 437 5.92 11.51 -14.62
CA GLY A 437 5.97 12.87 -15.12
C GLY A 437 5.63 12.92 -16.60
N ILE A 438 5.22 14.10 -17.05
CA ILE A 438 4.89 14.34 -18.45
C ILE A 438 5.48 15.67 -18.93
N ALA A 439 6.01 15.65 -20.15
CA ALA A 439 6.37 16.84 -20.90
C ALA A 439 5.63 16.89 -22.23
N THR A 440 5.29 18.10 -22.66
CA THR A 440 4.75 18.36 -24.00
C THR A 440 5.76 19.20 -24.76
N ILE A 441 6.13 18.74 -25.95
CA ILE A 441 7.15 19.35 -26.80
C ILE A 441 6.45 19.91 -28.03
N GLY A 442 6.66 21.17 -28.36
CA GLY A 442 6.19 21.69 -29.66
C GLY A 442 6.96 21.06 -30.80
N VAL A 443 6.29 20.65 -31.87
CA VAL A 443 6.90 20.06 -33.07
C VAL A 443 6.68 21.01 -34.24
N SER A 444 7.77 21.39 -34.91
CA SER A 444 7.72 22.32 -36.03
C SER A 444 8.14 21.65 -37.34
N ALA A 445 7.49 22.05 -38.44
CA ALA A 445 7.90 21.64 -39.77
C ALA A 445 9.30 22.17 -40.09
N GLN A 446 10.13 21.32 -40.69
CA GLN A 446 11.47 21.67 -41.13
C GLN A 446 11.43 22.87 -42.11
N ARG A 447 12.34 23.83 -41.92
CA ARG A 447 12.54 24.93 -42.88
C ARG A 447 13.82 24.69 -43.67
N CYS A 448 13.70 24.87 -44.98
CA CYS A 448 14.84 24.91 -45.90
C CYS A 448 14.79 26.21 -46.69
N ARG A 449 15.94 26.85 -46.88
CA ARG A 449 16.09 28.04 -47.71
C ARG A 449 16.97 27.71 -48.92
N VAL A 450 16.65 28.33 -50.05
CA VAL A 450 17.49 28.29 -51.25
C VAL A 450 17.89 29.68 -51.65
N GLN A 451 19.19 29.85 -51.85
CA GLN A 451 19.79 31.06 -52.38
C GLN A 451 20.64 30.72 -53.62
N THR A 452 20.57 31.54 -54.65
CA THR A 452 21.49 31.40 -55.79
C THR A 452 22.86 31.95 -55.43
N LEU A 453 23.93 31.21 -55.76
CA LEU A 453 25.31 31.66 -55.57
C LEU A 453 25.76 32.65 -56.66
N SER A 454 25.07 32.70 -57.79
CA SER A 454 25.36 33.65 -58.86
C SER A 454 24.10 34.11 -59.59
N ARG A 455 24.15 35.32 -60.16
CA ARG A 455 23.11 35.86 -61.07
C ARG A 455 23.38 35.52 -62.55
N ARG A 456 24.35 34.66 -62.83
CA ARG A 456 24.75 34.27 -64.20
C ARG A 456 24.53 32.77 -64.38
N LEU A 457 23.82 32.39 -65.43
CA LEU A 457 23.69 30.99 -65.81
C LEU A 457 24.84 30.66 -66.77
N ARG A 458 25.82 29.92 -66.27
CA ARG A 458 26.95 29.43 -67.08
C ARG A 458 26.55 28.14 -67.78
N PRO A 459 27.24 27.75 -68.88
CA PRO A 459 27.06 26.44 -69.50
C PRO A 459 27.27 25.27 -68.50
N ALA A 460 28.14 25.47 -67.50
CA ALA A 460 28.40 24.51 -66.43
C ALA A 460 27.26 24.37 -65.38
N GLY A 461 26.25 25.24 -65.42
CA GLY A 461 25.08 25.22 -64.53
C GLY A 461 24.94 26.46 -63.63
N LEU A 462 23.90 26.46 -62.80
CA LEU A 462 23.61 27.46 -61.78
C LEU A 462 23.93 26.88 -60.39
N GLY A 463 24.89 27.49 -59.69
CA GLY A 463 25.17 27.17 -58.29
C GLY A 463 24.06 27.68 -57.37
N VAL A 464 23.53 26.83 -56.52
CA VAL A 464 22.59 27.16 -55.45
C VAL A 464 23.14 26.69 -54.11
N LEU A 465 22.90 27.50 -53.09
CA LEU A 465 23.16 27.18 -51.70
C LEU A 465 21.84 26.76 -51.06
N VAL A 466 21.82 25.57 -50.47
CA VAL A 466 20.69 25.07 -49.70
C VAL A 466 21.09 24.95 -48.25
N THR A 467 20.31 25.57 -47.37
CA THR A 467 20.43 25.43 -45.92
C THR A 467 19.11 24.91 -45.37
N CYS A 468 19.18 23.92 -44.48
CA CYS A 468 18.02 23.36 -43.80
C CYS A 468 18.29 23.33 -42.30
N ASP A 469 17.24 23.56 -41.50
CA ASP A 469 17.33 23.56 -40.03
C ASP A 469 17.50 22.14 -39.44
N ALA A 470 17.18 21.11 -40.22
CA ALA A 470 17.41 19.69 -39.90
C ALA A 470 17.97 18.93 -41.13
N ARG A 471 18.31 17.64 -40.97
CA ARG A 471 18.71 16.79 -42.11
C ARG A 471 17.52 16.60 -43.07
N ALA A 472 17.71 16.74 -44.37
CA ALA A 472 16.65 16.54 -45.36
C ALA A 472 17.17 15.95 -46.67
N SER A 473 16.30 15.22 -47.38
CA SER A 473 16.46 14.98 -48.80
C SER A 473 15.77 16.10 -49.58
N VAL A 474 16.51 16.82 -50.42
CA VAL A 474 15.95 17.92 -51.20
C VAL A 474 15.80 17.55 -52.66
N GLN A 475 14.68 17.94 -53.25
CA GLN A 475 14.42 17.91 -54.68
C GLN A 475 14.28 19.35 -55.19
N ILE A 476 15.09 19.74 -56.16
CA ILE A 476 15.02 21.09 -56.74
C ILE A 476 14.48 21.03 -58.16
N THR A 477 13.47 21.84 -58.45
CA THR A 477 13.01 22.11 -59.82
C THR A 477 13.15 23.59 -60.13
N ALA A 478 13.42 23.91 -61.39
CA ALA A 478 13.58 25.27 -61.85
C ALA A 478 12.77 25.47 -63.13
N LYS A 479 11.98 26.55 -63.20
CA LYS A 479 11.22 26.92 -64.41
C LYS A 479 11.71 28.27 -64.92
N ALA A 480 11.90 28.41 -66.23
CA ALA A 480 12.25 29.69 -66.83
C ALA A 480 11.06 30.27 -67.57
N LEU A 481 10.88 31.56 -67.40
CA LEU A 481 9.83 32.33 -68.04
C LEU A 481 10.51 33.35 -68.93
N ALA A 482 10.25 33.29 -70.23
CA ALA A 482 10.66 34.32 -71.18
C ALA A 482 9.44 35.14 -71.59
N ALA A 483 9.55 36.46 -71.49
CA ALA A 483 8.50 37.39 -71.84
C ALA A 483 8.94 38.28 -73.00
N ARG A 484 8.07 38.38 -74.01
CA ARG A 484 8.09 39.46 -75.02
C ARG A 484 7.05 40.49 -74.57
N LYS A 485 7.24 41.78 -74.88
CA LYS A 485 6.29 42.84 -74.52
C LYS A 485 4.85 42.42 -74.90
N GLY A 486 3.99 42.16 -73.90
CA GLY A 486 2.59 41.72 -74.08
C GLY A 486 2.33 40.20 -74.23
N THR A 487 3.34 39.32 -74.30
CA THR A 487 3.13 37.85 -74.39
C THR A 487 4.15 37.06 -73.56
N PHE A 488 3.67 36.14 -72.71
CA PHE A 488 4.51 35.25 -71.91
C PHE A 488 4.62 33.87 -72.58
N ARG A 489 5.85 33.37 -72.78
CA ARG A 489 6.09 31.95 -73.05
C ARG A 489 6.84 31.35 -71.88
N ALA A 490 6.15 30.55 -71.09
CA ALA A 490 6.76 29.76 -70.04
C ALA A 490 7.47 28.57 -70.68
N PHE A 491 8.76 28.41 -70.41
CA PHE A 491 9.50 27.21 -70.75
C PHE A 491 9.68 26.41 -69.45
N GLN A 492 8.98 25.29 -69.34
CA GLN A 492 9.27 24.37 -68.24
C GLN A 492 10.65 23.77 -68.51
N LEU A 493 11.64 24.24 -67.75
CA LEU A 493 12.95 23.65 -67.80
C LEU A 493 12.87 22.35 -66.99
N GLN A 494 12.87 21.21 -67.66
CA GLN A 494 13.14 19.95 -66.98
C GLN A 494 14.64 19.88 -66.74
N PHE A 495 15.07 20.47 -65.63
CA PHE A 495 16.27 20.01 -64.95
C PHE A 495 15.86 18.71 -64.28
N GLY A 496 16.60 17.62 -64.50
CA GLY A 496 16.33 16.35 -63.81
C GLY A 496 16.23 16.54 -62.29
N THR A 497 15.56 15.62 -61.62
CA THR A 497 15.41 15.63 -60.16
C THR A 497 16.77 15.51 -59.48
N LEU A 498 17.34 16.63 -59.02
CA LEU A 498 18.55 16.60 -58.20
C LEU A 498 18.14 16.23 -56.78
N ARG A 499 18.54 15.04 -56.33
CA ARG A 499 18.40 14.59 -54.94
C ARG A 499 19.71 14.81 -54.20
N ALA A 500 19.66 15.51 -53.07
CA ALA A 500 20.81 15.70 -52.21
C ALA A 500 20.42 15.57 -50.74
N ALA A 501 21.28 14.96 -49.94
CA ALA A 501 21.18 14.98 -48.49
C ALA A 501 21.83 16.28 -47.96
N VAL A 502 21.04 17.11 -47.28
CA VAL A 502 21.52 18.33 -46.63
C VAL A 502 21.71 18.03 -45.15
N THR A 503 22.87 18.36 -44.59
CA THR A 503 23.10 18.24 -43.14
C THR A 503 22.55 19.47 -42.42
N ALA A 504 21.90 19.27 -41.27
CA ALA A 504 21.35 20.34 -40.44
C ALA A 504 22.38 21.47 -40.22
N GLY A 505 21.99 22.72 -40.49
CA GLY A 505 22.82 23.90 -40.28
C GLY A 505 24.05 24.04 -41.18
N ARG A 506 24.36 23.05 -42.04
CA ARG A 506 25.51 23.10 -42.97
C ARG A 506 25.05 23.50 -44.38
N PRO A 507 25.52 24.64 -44.91
CA PRO A 507 25.21 25.04 -46.28
C PRO A 507 25.72 23.99 -47.27
N THR A 508 24.83 23.47 -48.10
CA THR A 508 25.17 22.49 -49.15
C THR A 508 25.12 23.19 -50.50
N VAL A 509 26.25 23.19 -51.22
CA VAL A 509 26.35 23.75 -52.56
C VAL A 509 25.92 22.70 -53.57
N LEU A 510 24.92 23.05 -54.38
CA LEU A 510 24.40 22.20 -55.45
C LEU A 510 24.52 22.94 -56.79
N VAL A 511 24.78 22.22 -57.87
CA VAL A 511 24.88 22.80 -59.21
C VAL A 511 23.77 22.24 -60.09
N ILE A 512 22.92 23.14 -60.58
CA ILE A 512 21.77 22.79 -61.43
C ILE A 512 22.15 23.02 -62.90
N LYS A 513 22.24 21.95 -63.70
CA LYS A 513 22.66 22.00 -65.11
C LYS A 513 21.46 21.97 -66.08
N PRO A 514 21.28 22.99 -66.95
CA PRO A 514 20.18 22.98 -67.91
C PRO A 514 20.38 21.92 -68.99
N ALA A 515 19.29 21.29 -69.43
CA ALA A 515 19.31 20.46 -70.62
C ALA A 515 19.84 21.26 -71.83
N SER A 516 20.56 20.60 -72.74
CA SER A 516 21.20 21.26 -73.88
C SER A 516 20.21 22.01 -74.78
N GLY A 517 18.99 21.48 -74.97
CA GLY A 517 17.90 22.15 -75.71
C GLY A 517 17.37 23.41 -75.01
N VAL A 518 17.33 23.41 -73.68
CA VAL A 518 16.93 24.57 -72.87
C VAL A 518 17.94 25.71 -72.99
N LEU A 519 19.24 25.41 -72.93
CA LEU A 519 20.27 26.43 -73.06
C LEU A 519 20.22 27.11 -74.44
N ARG A 520 19.93 26.34 -75.51
CA ARG A 520 19.69 26.90 -76.86
C ARG A 520 18.46 27.81 -76.88
N ALA A 521 17.32 27.35 -76.33
CA ALA A 521 16.09 28.15 -76.28
C ALA A 521 16.27 29.48 -75.51
N LEU A 522 16.97 29.44 -74.37
CA LEU A 522 17.29 30.63 -73.58
C LEU A 522 18.21 31.60 -74.34
N ARG A 523 19.23 31.09 -75.05
CA ARG A 523 20.08 31.91 -75.93
C ARG A 523 19.27 32.57 -77.05
N THR A 524 18.34 31.83 -77.66
CA THR A 524 17.44 32.37 -78.70
C THR A 524 16.51 33.45 -78.15
N ALA A 525 15.95 33.26 -76.95
CA ALA A 525 15.10 34.26 -76.29
C ALA A 525 15.87 35.57 -75.99
N LEU A 526 17.11 35.46 -75.48
CA LEU A 526 17.96 36.62 -75.23
C LEU A 526 18.39 37.34 -76.52
N ARG A 527 18.74 36.60 -77.59
CA ARG A 527 19.02 37.19 -78.91
C ARG A 527 17.83 37.98 -79.47
N ARG A 528 16.61 37.65 -79.04
CA ARG A 528 15.37 38.37 -79.38
C ARG A 528 15.01 39.47 -78.39
N HIS A 529 15.95 39.90 -77.54
CA HIS A 529 15.76 40.91 -76.49
C HIS A 529 14.57 40.63 -75.55
N GLN A 530 14.26 39.35 -75.29
CA GLN A 530 13.21 38.98 -74.34
C GLN A 530 13.72 39.00 -72.90
N HIS A 531 12.86 39.41 -71.96
CA HIS A 531 13.18 39.32 -70.54
C HIS A 531 13.03 37.88 -70.06
N VAL A 532 14.11 37.31 -69.52
CA VAL A 532 14.12 35.97 -68.94
C VAL A 532 14.18 36.06 -67.41
N SER A 533 13.25 35.40 -66.74
CA SER A 533 13.25 35.21 -65.29
C SER A 533 13.24 33.73 -64.95
N LEU A 534 13.85 33.35 -63.83
CA LEU A 534 13.88 31.97 -63.34
C LEU A 534 13.10 31.88 -62.02
N LYS A 535 12.16 30.95 -61.97
CA LYS A 535 11.44 30.57 -60.76
C LYS A 535 12.05 29.26 -60.27
N LEU A 536 12.78 29.32 -59.17
CA LEU A 536 13.27 28.14 -58.49
C LEU A 536 12.20 27.64 -57.52
N THR A 537 11.91 26.36 -57.58
CA THR A 537 10.99 25.66 -56.69
C THR A 537 11.80 24.60 -55.97
N LEU A 538 12.13 24.87 -54.71
CA LEU A 538 12.71 23.87 -53.83
C LEU A 538 11.56 23.08 -53.23
N THR A 539 11.66 21.77 -53.34
CA THR A 539 10.82 20.85 -52.62
C THR A 539 11.71 20.06 -51.68
N ALA A 540 11.72 20.44 -50.40
CA ALA A 540 12.38 19.65 -49.39
C ALA A 540 11.43 18.53 -48.95
N SER A 541 11.89 17.29 -49.06
CA SER A 541 11.22 16.12 -48.53
C SER A 541 12.06 15.56 -47.39
N SER A 542 11.65 15.81 -46.16
CA SER A 542 12.00 14.86 -45.10
C SER A 542 11.06 13.66 -45.21
N HIS A 543 11.34 12.58 -44.48
CA HIS A 543 10.50 11.38 -44.45
C HIS A 543 9.00 11.63 -44.15
N ALA A 544 8.57 12.86 -43.83
CA ALA A 544 7.21 13.16 -43.39
C ALA A 544 6.53 14.41 -43.98
N THR A 545 7.23 15.33 -44.67
CA THR A 545 6.56 16.50 -45.28
C THR A 545 7.25 16.99 -46.54
N GLN A 546 6.45 17.43 -47.51
CA GLN A 546 6.91 18.03 -48.76
C GLN A 546 6.64 19.54 -48.70
N ARG A 547 7.63 20.35 -48.29
CA ARG A 547 7.46 21.81 -48.24
C ARG A 547 8.06 22.44 -49.49
N THR A 548 7.24 23.24 -50.17
CA THR A 548 7.62 23.91 -51.41
C THR A 548 7.97 25.37 -51.14
N THR A 549 9.23 25.74 -51.35
CA THR A 549 9.68 27.14 -51.31
C THR A 549 9.93 27.63 -52.72
N THR A 550 9.32 28.76 -53.08
CA THR A 550 9.51 29.40 -54.38
C THR A 550 10.39 30.63 -54.23
N THR A 551 11.51 30.66 -54.93
CA THR A 551 12.36 31.86 -55.05
C THR A 551 12.36 32.34 -56.49
N ARG A 552 12.00 33.61 -56.72
CA ARG A 552 12.17 34.24 -58.04
C ARG A 552 13.59 34.82 -58.12
N VAL A 553 14.31 34.47 -59.18
CA VAL A 553 15.62 35.00 -59.49
C VAL A 553 15.45 35.96 -60.67
N ALA A 554 15.70 37.25 -60.43
CA ALA A 554 15.58 38.28 -61.43
C ALA A 554 16.77 38.29 -62.40
N ALA A 555 16.48 38.52 -63.68
CA ALA A 555 17.39 38.85 -64.79
C ALA A 555 18.73 38.09 -64.79
N ILE A 556 18.71 36.88 -65.32
CA ILE A 556 19.93 36.08 -65.49
C ILE A 556 20.61 36.47 -66.81
N ARG A 557 21.88 36.91 -66.72
CA ARG A 557 22.74 37.08 -67.89
C ARG A 557 23.32 35.71 -68.26
N LEU A 558 23.07 35.24 -69.48
CA LEU A 558 23.80 34.11 -70.06
C LEU A 558 25.21 34.61 -70.39
N SER A 559 26.23 33.89 -69.89
CA SER A 559 27.63 34.09 -70.29
C SER A 559 28.00 33.17 -71.45
#